data_AF-A0A8G1U956-F1
#
_entry.id   AF-A0A8G1U956-F1
#
_cell.length_a   1.000
_cell.length_b   1.000
_cell.length_c   1.000
_cell.angle_alpha   90.00
_cell.angle_beta   90.00
_cell.angle_gamma   90.00
#
_symmetry.space_group_name_H-M   'P 1'
#
loop_
_entity.id
_entity.type
_entity.pdbx_description
1 polymer ?
#
loop_
_entity_poly.entity_id
_entity_poly.type
_entity_poly.pdbx_seq_one_letter_code
_entity_poly.pdbx_strand_id
1 'polypeptide(L)'
;MAADRSQTDVVVVGAGPVGLMLAGELARGGARVVVLEKRHGRTTESRASTLHARTMEILDSRGLLPDLGDPPNEPRGHFGGIPMDLTLPGPHPGQWKVPQTRTEAVLEEWALPLGVDVRCGHTLAAVGEVGGQVEAEALGADGVLRLRARYLVACDGEDSTVRGLIGAEFPGTDAGRELIRADVAGIDVPARRFQRLERGLAIAARNPQGVTRVMVHEFGSTAGRRTGEPSFAEVAAVWQRVTGEDITGGTPLWVNSFGDASRQLARYRHGRILFAGDAAHRQMPIGGQALNLGLQDAFNLGWKLAAVVRGDAGDDLLDTYHDERHAVGRRVLANIRSQATMLLGGPEVEPVRTLLGELITREEVRGHLAGMISGLDVRYPVDGPEHPLLGARLPHVLVRTGVGRAATAELLRAAPAACCCARPAWPAHPPPAGRTGSPRSPANPSPAAPWTAPAPSWSGPTATSPGSAPRTTACAPPCTAGSARPAEAPGRTPGTAAPPPHPRRPPPRPGTTAGLRTPHARGSPATATTPSLPRKDNHGRDSGRHRCHRHRCRPHRPDARR
;
A
#
# COMPACT_ATOMS: atom_id res chain seq x y z
N MET A 1 10.50 -14.95 -36.95
CA MET A 1 9.41 -14.17 -36.31
C MET A 1 10.05 -13.13 -35.43
N ALA A 2 10.03 -11.86 -35.83
CA ALA A 2 10.51 -10.77 -34.98
C ALA A 2 9.57 -10.69 -33.77
N ALA A 3 10.09 -10.99 -32.58
CA ALA A 3 9.31 -10.85 -31.36
C ALA A 3 8.92 -9.37 -31.23
N ASP A 4 7.62 -9.11 -31.12
CA ASP A 4 7.06 -7.78 -30.91
C ASP A 4 7.68 -7.20 -29.63
N ARG A 5 8.54 -6.19 -29.81
CA ARG A 5 9.24 -5.49 -28.74
C ARG A 5 8.53 -4.17 -28.54
N SER A 6 7.68 -4.10 -27.53
CA SER A 6 7.00 -2.86 -27.17
C SER A 6 7.85 -2.01 -26.24
N GLN A 7 7.88 -0.71 -26.50
CA GLN A 7 8.69 0.27 -25.76
C GLN A 7 7.81 1.19 -24.93
N THR A 8 8.06 1.23 -23.63
CA THR A 8 7.34 2.08 -22.67
C THR A 8 8.32 2.85 -21.80
N ASP A 9 7.84 3.75 -20.94
CA ASP A 9 8.71 4.45 -20.02
C ASP A 9 8.85 3.66 -18.71
N VAL A 10 7.74 3.15 -18.18
CA VAL A 10 7.72 2.33 -16.95
C VAL A 10 6.89 1.07 -17.15
N VAL A 11 7.44 -0.07 -16.71
CA VAL A 11 6.67 -1.32 -16.52
C VAL A 11 6.33 -1.45 -15.05
N VAL A 12 5.05 -1.65 -14.72
CA VAL A 12 4.60 -2.01 -13.37
C VAL A 12 4.22 -3.49 -13.37
N VAL A 13 4.71 -4.26 -12.41
CA VAL A 13 4.40 -5.70 -12.30
C VAL A 13 3.42 -5.90 -11.16
N GLY A 14 2.20 -6.34 -11.47
CA GLY A 14 1.07 -6.49 -10.55
C GLY A 14 0.04 -5.37 -10.70
N ALA A 15 -1.21 -5.73 -11.01
CA ALA A 15 -2.38 -4.83 -11.03
C ALA A 15 -3.20 -4.98 -9.73
N GLY A 16 -2.51 -5.13 -8.60
CA GLY A 16 -3.11 -4.90 -7.28
C GLY A 16 -3.34 -3.40 -7.03
N PRO A 17 -3.92 -3.03 -5.87
CA PRO A 17 -4.24 -1.63 -5.57
C PRO A 17 -2.99 -0.73 -5.58
N VAL A 18 -1.84 -1.24 -5.12
CA VAL A 18 -0.56 -0.51 -5.15
C VAL A 18 -0.10 -0.25 -6.59
N GLY A 19 -0.16 -1.28 -7.45
CA GLY A 19 0.26 -1.15 -8.85
C GLY A 19 -0.64 -0.24 -9.66
N LEU A 20 -1.97 -0.32 -9.46
CA LEU A 20 -2.95 0.56 -10.12
C LEU A 20 -2.81 2.02 -9.66
N MET A 21 -2.63 2.25 -8.35
CA MET A 21 -2.36 3.59 -7.82
C MET A 21 -1.08 4.17 -8.43
N LEU A 22 0.00 3.38 -8.45
CA LEU A 22 1.29 3.81 -9.01
C LEU A 22 1.18 4.12 -10.51
N ALA A 23 0.51 3.24 -11.27
CA ALA A 23 0.34 3.43 -12.70
C ALA A 23 -0.45 4.70 -13.01
N GLY A 24 -1.52 4.97 -12.27
CA GLY A 24 -2.27 6.22 -12.39
C GLY A 24 -1.46 7.47 -12.01
N GLU A 25 -0.66 7.44 -10.93
CA GLU A 25 0.22 8.57 -10.60
C GLU A 25 1.29 8.83 -11.67
N LEU A 26 1.88 7.77 -12.21
CA LEU A 26 2.87 7.85 -13.30
C LEU A 26 2.26 8.43 -14.58
N ALA A 27 1.10 7.92 -14.99
CA ALA A 27 0.40 8.39 -16.19
C ALA A 27 -0.09 9.83 -16.04
N ARG A 28 -0.60 10.21 -14.86
CA ARG A 28 -0.92 11.61 -14.53
C ARG A 28 0.31 12.51 -14.57
N GLY A 29 1.48 11.96 -14.22
CA GLY A 29 2.78 12.58 -14.42
C GLY A 29 3.29 12.52 -15.87
N GLY A 30 2.53 12.06 -16.84
CA GLY A 30 2.91 12.04 -18.26
C GLY A 30 3.91 10.94 -18.66
N ALA A 31 4.10 9.90 -17.84
CA ALA A 31 4.86 8.71 -18.24
C ALA A 31 3.96 7.72 -19.01
N ARG A 32 4.52 7.03 -20.02
CA ARG A 32 3.86 5.87 -20.64
C ARG A 32 4.05 4.65 -19.74
N VAL A 33 2.96 3.97 -19.41
CA VAL A 33 2.97 2.88 -18.42
C VAL A 33 2.32 1.64 -19.00
N VAL A 34 3.00 0.50 -18.85
CA VAL A 34 2.43 -0.83 -19.07
C VAL A 34 2.38 -1.56 -17.73
N VAL A 35 1.22 -2.11 -17.37
CA VAL A 35 1.04 -2.95 -16.18
C VAL A 35 0.94 -4.42 -16.61
N LEU A 36 1.78 -5.28 -16.04
CA LEU A 36 1.73 -6.73 -16.25
C LEU A 36 1.00 -7.39 -15.07
N GLU A 37 -0.10 -8.09 -15.34
CA GLU A 37 -0.88 -8.79 -14.30
C GLU A 37 -1.05 -10.26 -14.66
N LYS A 38 -0.69 -11.15 -13.73
CA LYS A 38 -0.78 -12.61 -13.93
C LYS A 38 -2.22 -13.11 -13.97
N ARG A 39 -3.14 -12.45 -13.26
CA ARG A 39 -4.57 -12.80 -13.24
C ARG A 39 -5.23 -12.39 -14.57
N HIS A 40 -6.21 -13.19 -15.02
CA HIS A 40 -7.02 -12.86 -16.21
C HIS A 40 -8.14 -11.84 -15.92
N GLY A 41 -8.40 -11.52 -14.66
CA GLY A 41 -9.41 -10.57 -14.24
C GLY A 41 -9.21 -10.14 -12.79
N ARG A 42 -10.12 -9.29 -12.31
CA ARG A 42 -10.12 -8.77 -10.94
C ARG A 42 -10.20 -9.93 -9.92
N THR A 43 -9.55 -9.76 -8.78
CA THR A 43 -9.80 -10.67 -7.64
C THR A 43 -11.25 -10.54 -7.19
N THR A 44 -11.86 -11.66 -6.82
CA THR A 44 -13.13 -11.69 -6.11
C THR A 44 -12.94 -11.77 -4.60
N GLU A 45 -11.70 -12.00 -4.14
CA GLU A 45 -11.33 -12.12 -2.74
C GLU A 45 -10.91 -10.75 -2.16
N SER A 46 -11.54 -10.35 -1.04
CA SER A 46 -11.14 -9.16 -0.29
C SER A 46 -10.25 -9.57 0.90
N ARG A 47 -8.94 -9.39 0.76
CA ARG A 47 -7.95 -9.67 1.81
C ARG A 47 -7.82 -8.50 2.80
N ALA A 48 -7.88 -7.27 2.30
CA ALA A 48 -8.00 -6.06 3.11
C ALA A 48 -9.42 -5.48 3.03
N SER A 49 -9.82 -4.73 4.06
CA SER A 49 -11.13 -4.05 4.10
C SER A 49 -11.11 -2.74 4.88
N THR A 50 -9.95 -2.09 5.03
CA THR A 50 -9.81 -0.89 5.87
C THR A 50 -8.87 0.11 5.21
N LEU A 51 -9.39 1.31 4.94
CA LEU A 51 -8.62 2.48 4.55
C LEU A 51 -8.54 3.44 5.74
N HIS A 52 -7.34 3.89 6.04
CA HIS A 52 -7.08 4.83 7.13
C HIS A 52 -7.11 6.27 6.66
N ALA A 53 -7.24 7.21 7.60
CA ALA A 53 -7.35 8.64 7.34
C ALA A 53 -6.33 9.17 6.32
N ARG A 54 -5.04 8.78 6.40
CA ARG A 54 -4.03 9.27 5.45
C ARG A 54 -4.29 8.80 4.02
N THR A 55 -4.75 7.57 3.84
CA THR A 55 -5.10 7.02 2.52
C THR A 55 -6.36 7.69 1.99
N MET A 56 -7.36 7.96 2.84
CA MET A 56 -8.53 8.73 2.46
C MET A 56 -8.14 10.13 1.97
N GLU A 57 -7.23 10.82 2.65
CA GLU A 57 -6.69 12.11 2.19
C GLU A 57 -5.96 12.02 0.84
N ILE A 58 -5.23 10.92 0.60
CA ILE A 58 -4.55 10.68 -0.69
C ILE A 58 -5.58 10.51 -1.81
N LEU A 59 -6.59 9.67 -1.60
CA LEU A 59 -7.66 9.44 -2.58
C LEU A 59 -8.48 10.73 -2.83
N ASP A 60 -8.72 11.51 -1.79
CA ASP A 60 -9.35 12.84 -1.88
C ASP A 60 -8.53 13.80 -2.75
N SER A 61 -7.21 13.81 -2.58
CA SER A 61 -6.30 14.62 -3.39
C SER A 61 -6.24 14.23 -4.88
N ARG A 62 -6.92 13.13 -5.25
CA ARG A 62 -7.12 12.65 -6.63
C ARG A 62 -8.58 12.62 -7.06
N GLY A 63 -9.50 13.04 -6.19
CA GLY A 63 -10.93 13.07 -6.50
C GLY A 63 -11.59 11.70 -6.55
N LEU A 64 -11.00 10.68 -5.91
CA LEU A 64 -11.43 9.29 -6.01
C LEU A 64 -12.42 8.87 -4.91
N LEU A 65 -12.66 9.72 -3.92
CA LEU A 65 -13.58 9.40 -2.82
C LEU A 65 -15.03 9.18 -3.25
N PRO A 66 -15.62 9.97 -4.15
CA PRO A 66 -17.01 9.76 -4.58
C PRO A 66 -17.23 8.35 -5.16
N ASP A 67 -16.21 7.81 -5.85
CA ASP A 67 -16.27 6.49 -6.44
C ASP A 67 -16.15 5.38 -5.39
N LEU A 68 -15.75 5.65 -4.16
CA LEU A 68 -15.83 4.65 -3.08
C LEU A 68 -17.27 4.40 -2.60
N GLY A 69 -18.22 5.29 -2.94
CA GLY A 69 -19.57 5.30 -2.41
C GLY A 69 -19.60 5.86 -0.98
N ASP A 70 -20.47 5.30 -0.14
CA ASP A 70 -20.60 5.66 1.28
C ASP A 70 -20.06 4.55 2.20
N PRO A 71 -18.73 4.31 2.22
CA PRO A 71 -18.17 3.26 3.05
C PRO A 71 -18.42 3.55 4.54
N PRO A 72 -18.76 2.54 5.36
CA PRO A 72 -18.92 2.72 6.79
C PRO A 72 -17.63 3.24 7.43
N ASN A 73 -17.76 4.30 8.24
CA ASN A 73 -16.69 4.77 9.12
C ASN A 73 -16.78 4.07 10.48
N GLU A 74 -15.69 3.49 10.95
CA GLU A 74 -15.56 2.90 12.27
C GLU A 74 -14.50 3.65 13.10
N PRO A 75 -14.91 4.65 13.90
CA PRO A 75 -14.01 5.38 14.80
C PRO A 75 -13.23 4.46 15.75
N ARG A 76 -13.86 3.38 16.23
CA ARG A 76 -13.25 2.41 17.14
C ARG A 76 -12.36 1.43 16.39
N GLY A 77 -11.05 1.51 16.59
CA GLY A 77 -10.05 0.54 16.17
C GLY A 77 -9.49 -0.25 17.34
N HIS A 78 -8.24 -0.68 17.20
CA HIS A 78 -7.50 -1.34 18.28
C HIS A 78 -5.99 -1.15 18.11
N PHE A 79 -5.24 -1.37 19.17
CA PHE A 79 -3.81 -1.64 19.13
C PHE A 79 -3.56 -3.04 19.71
N GLY A 80 -3.20 -4.01 18.87
CA GLY A 80 -2.99 -5.40 19.33
C GLY A 80 -4.22 -6.04 20.01
N GLY A 81 -5.43 -5.75 19.53
CA GLY A 81 -6.69 -6.19 20.10
C GLY A 81 -7.20 -5.37 21.30
N ILE A 82 -6.42 -4.42 21.82
CA ILE A 82 -6.89 -3.48 22.86
C ILE A 82 -7.71 -2.38 22.17
N PRO A 83 -9.01 -2.21 22.48
CA PRO A 83 -9.86 -1.24 21.81
C PRO A 83 -9.39 0.20 22.03
N MET A 84 -9.46 1.03 20.99
CA MET A 84 -9.18 2.46 21.09
C MET A 84 -9.92 3.28 20.03
N ASP A 85 -10.07 4.58 20.25
CA ASP A 85 -10.58 5.52 19.26
C ASP A 85 -9.44 6.00 18.34
N LEU A 86 -9.60 5.83 17.02
CA LEU A 86 -8.65 6.23 15.98
C LEU A 86 -8.92 7.62 15.41
N THR A 87 -9.91 8.35 15.92
CA THR A 87 -10.24 9.69 15.41
C THR A 87 -9.13 10.69 15.74
N LEU A 88 -8.76 11.47 14.73
CA LEU A 88 -7.85 12.61 14.83
C LEU A 88 -8.44 13.78 14.04
N PRO A 89 -8.11 15.03 14.38
CA PRO A 89 -8.57 16.19 13.63
C PRO A 89 -8.21 16.08 12.13
N GLY A 90 -9.21 16.17 11.28
CA GLY A 90 -9.04 16.07 9.83
C GLY A 90 -10.36 15.85 9.09
N PRO A 91 -10.33 15.86 7.76
CA PRO A 91 -11.53 15.69 6.93
C PRO A 91 -12.06 14.26 6.95
N HIS A 92 -11.19 13.28 7.20
CA HIS A 92 -11.50 11.84 7.10
C HIS A 92 -11.14 11.08 8.39
N PRO A 93 -11.73 11.45 9.55
CA PRO A 93 -11.33 10.88 10.84
C PRO A 93 -11.71 9.39 10.94
N GLY A 94 -10.92 8.59 11.66
CA GLY A 94 -11.20 7.17 11.91
C GLY A 94 -10.67 6.23 10.81
N GLN A 95 -11.39 5.14 10.58
CA GLN A 95 -11.05 4.10 9.60
C GLN A 95 -12.29 3.72 8.78
N TRP A 96 -12.11 3.41 7.51
CA TRP A 96 -13.21 3.27 6.56
C TRP A 96 -13.26 1.87 5.99
N LYS A 97 -14.43 1.23 6.04
CA LYS A 97 -14.63 -0.15 5.56
C LYS A 97 -14.89 -0.17 4.07
N VAL A 98 -13.80 -0.27 3.31
CA VAL A 98 -13.83 -0.41 1.85
C VAL A 98 -13.26 -1.78 1.49
N PRO A 99 -14.05 -2.68 0.88
CA PRO A 99 -13.52 -3.92 0.33
C PRO A 99 -12.39 -3.64 -0.65
N GLN A 100 -11.30 -4.40 -0.57
CA GLN A 100 -10.16 -4.23 -1.47
C GLN A 100 -10.57 -4.34 -2.94
N THR A 101 -11.54 -5.19 -3.26
CA THR A 101 -12.11 -5.31 -4.61
C THR A 101 -12.70 -4.00 -5.12
N ARG A 102 -13.32 -3.19 -4.24
CA ARG A 102 -13.83 -1.86 -4.59
C ARG A 102 -12.68 -0.87 -4.78
N THR A 103 -11.66 -0.90 -3.92
CA THR A 103 -10.46 -0.06 -4.07
C THR A 103 -9.74 -0.36 -5.39
N GLU A 104 -9.53 -1.64 -5.73
CA GLU A 104 -8.94 -2.05 -7.01
C GLU A 104 -9.78 -1.55 -8.20
N ALA A 105 -11.10 -1.72 -8.16
CA ALA A 105 -12.00 -1.25 -9.21
C ALA A 105 -11.89 0.25 -9.46
N VAL A 106 -11.95 1.06 -8.40
CA VAL A 106 -11.87 2.53 -8.50
C VAL A 106 -10.52 2.98 -9.04
N LEU A 107 -9.42 2.35 -8.59
CA LEU A 107 -8.08 2.70 -9.08
C LEU A 107 -7.86 2.30 -10.53
N GLU A 108 -8.42 1.16 -10.97
CA GLU A 108 -8.39 0.74 -12.38
C GLU A 108 -9.22 1.69 -13.25
N GLU A 109 -10.44 2.00 -12.83
CA GLU A 109 -11.35 2.94 -13.51
C GLU A 109 -10.75 4.36 -13.61
N TRP A 110 -9.91 4.74 -12.64
CA TRP A 110 -9.13 5.98 -12.69
C TRP A 110 -7.90 5.91 -13.59
N ALA A 111 -7.15 4.80 -13.57
CA ALA A 111 -5.89 4.68 -14.29
C ALA A 111 -6.07 4.48 -15.81
N LEU A 112 -7.08 3.72 -16.24
CA LEU A 112 -7.29 3.40 -17.66
C LEU A 112 -7.51 4.65 -18.54
N PRO A 113 -8.37 5.63 -18.18
CA PRO A 113 -8.55 6.85 -18.96
C PRO A 113 -7.29 7.73 -19.05
N LEU A 114 -6.32 7.55 -18.16
CA LEU A 114 -5.02 8.24 -18.21
C LEU A 114 -4.05 7.62 -19.23
N GLY A 115 -4.45 6.55 -19.93
CA GLY A 115 -3.65 5.88 -20.96
C GLY A 115 -2.75 4.76 -20.42
N VAL A 116 -3.02 4.25 -19.22
CA VAL A 116 -2.33 3.07 -18.67
C VAL A 116 -2.75 1.82 -19.44
N ASP A 117 -1.77 1.06 -19.95
CA ASP A 117 -2.00 -0.20 -20.67
C ASP A 117 -1.88 -1.38 -19.69
N VAL A 118 -3.01 -1.99 -19.32
CA VAL A 118 -3.04 -3.15 -18.39
C VAL A 118 -3.14 -4.45 -19.17
N ARG A 119 -2.09 -5.28 -19.06
CA ARG A 119 -1.95 -6.58 -19.71
C ARG A 119 -2.24 -7.71 -18.71
N CYS A 120 -3.50 -8.10 -18.61
CA CYS A 120 -3.94 -9.24 -17.80
C CYS A 120 -3.51 -10.59 -18.41
N GLY A 121 -3.40 -11.63 -17.58
CA GLY A 121 -2.93 -12.97 -17.99
C GLY A 121 -1.45 -13.03 -18.38
N HIS A 122 -0.65 -12.03 -18.02
CA HIS A 122 0.78 -11.96 -18.33
C HIS A 122 1.62 -12.10 -17.06
N THR A 123 2.36 -13.20 -16.95
CA THR A 123 3.23 -13.47 -15.80
C THR A 123 4.67 -13.12 -16.15
N LEU A 124 5.28 -12.20 -15.42
CA LEU A 124 6.71 -11.90 -15.58
C LEU A 124 7.55 -13.15 -15.32
N ALA A 125 8.45 -13.48 -16.24
CA ALA A 125 9.33 -14.64 -16.15
C ALA A 125 10.82 -14.26 -16.14
N ALA A 126 11.19 -13.13 -16.73
CA ALA A 126 12.55 -12.63 -16.70
C ALA A 126 12.59 -11.09 -16.64
N VAL A 127 13.60 -10.57 -15.96
CA VAL A 127 13.90 -9.14 -15.91
C VAL A 127 15.41 -8.94 -15.83
N GLY A 128 15.92 -7.92 -16.51
CA GLY A 128 17.33 -7.54 -16.43
C GLY A 128 17.56 -6.10 -16.89
N GLU A 129 18.65 -5.51 -16.44
CA GLU A 129 19.10 -4.21 -16.92
C GLU A 129 20.13 -4.40 -18.05
N VAL A 130 19.86 -3.85 -19.23
CA VAL A 130 20.71 -3.94 -20.41
C VAL A 130 20.79 -2.58 -21.09
N GLY A 131 22.00 -2.03 -21.24
CA GLY A 131 22.21 -0.78 -21.97
C GLY A 131 21.51 0.44 -21.35
N GLY A 132 21.38 0.48 -20.02
CA GLY A 132 20.70 1.57 -19.32
C GLY A 132 19.16 1.55 -19.45
N GLN A 133 18.59 0.40 -19.79
CA GLN A 133 17.15 0.16 -19.82
C GLN A 133 16.83 -1.18 -19.15
N VAL A 134 15.59 -1.35 -18.72
CA VAL A 134 15.09 -2.64 -18.25
C VAL A 134 14.50 -3.40 -19.43
N GLU A 135 14.92 -4.65 -19.59
CA GLU A 135 14.25 -5.64 -20.43
C GLU A 135 13.42 -6.58 -19.55
N ALA A 136 12.16 -6.77 -19.90
CA ALA A 136 11.24 -7.66 -19.19
C ALA A 136 10.62 -8.66 -20.18
N GLU A 137 10.54 -9.92 -19.77
CA GLU A 137 9.84 -10.97 -20.52
C GLU A 137 8.66 -11.48 -19.68
N ALA A 138 7.46 -11.46 -20.27
CA ALA A 138 6.24 -11.95 -19.66
C ALA A 138 5.63 -13.07 -20.49
N LEU A 139 5.15 -14.12 -19.83
CA LEU A 139 4.45 -15.24 -20.44
C LEU A 139 2.96 -14.94 -20.46
N GLY A 140 2.36 -14.90 -21.65
CA GLY A 140 0.92 -14.80 -21.87
C GLY A 140 0.40 -15.96 -22.72
N ALA A 141 -0.92 -15.99 -22.95
CA ALA A 141 -1.56 -17.02 -23.76
C ALA A 141 -1.05 -17.03 -25.22
N ASP A 142 -0.69 -15.87 -25.75
CA ASP A 142 -0.21 -15.68 -27.13
C ASP A 142 1.32 -15.86 -27.25
N GLY A 143 1.99 -16.28 -26.16
CA GLY A 143 3.43 -16.51 -26.11
C GLY A 143 4.18 -15.48 -25.24
N VAL A 144 5.47 -15.29 -25.56
CA VAL A 144 6.36 -14.41 -24.78
C VAL A 144 6.22 -12.96 -25.25
N LEU A 145 5.76 -12.09 -24.37
CA LEU A 145 5.78 -10.64 -24.54
C LEU A 145 7.13 -10.08 -24.06
N ARG A 146 7.81 -9.31 -24.92
CA ARG A 146 9.07 -8.65 -24.59
C ARG A 146 8.88 -7.14 -24.50
N LEU A 147 9.22 -6.58 -23.36
CA LEU A 147 9.10 -5.16 -23.05
C LEU A 147 10.48 -4.54 -22.83
N ARG A 148 10.66 -3.32 -23.35
CA ARG A 148 11.77 -2.44 -22.99
C ARG A 148 11.26 -1.19 -22.31
N ALA A 149 11.82 -0.85 -21.16
CA ALA A 149 11.42 0.30 -20.37
C ALA A 149 12.61 1.03 -19.76
N ARG A 150 12.40 2.30 -19.35
CA ARG A 150 13.42 3.04 -18.60
C ARG A 150 13.52 2.55 -17.16
N TYR A 151 12.39 2.11 -16.60
CA TYR A 151 12.26 1.60 -15.23
C TYR A 151 11.25 0.46 -15.15
N LEU A 152 11.40 -0.39 -14.14
CA LEU A 152 10.40 -1.37 -13.74
C LEU A 152 10.09 -1.23 -12.25
N VAL A 153 8.81 -1.30 -11.88
CA VAL A 153 8.39 -1.28 -10.48
C VAL A 153 7.61 -2.55 -10.13
N ALA A 154 8.10 -3.27 -9.13
CA ALA A 154 7.49 -4.46 -8.57
C ALA A 154 6.39 -4.07 -7.57
N CYS A 155 5.16 -4.41 -7.91
CA CYS A 155 3.95 -4.28 -7.10
C CYS A 155 3.22 -5.64 -7.02
N ASP A 156 3.98 -6.74 -7.11
CA ASP A 156 3.52 -8.11 -7.39
C ASP A 156 3.29 -8.97 -6.13
N GLY A 157 3.16 -8.32 -4.97
CA GLY A 157 2.71 -8.92 -3.72
C GLY A 157 3.81 -9.53 -2.86
N GLU A 158 3.39 -10.18 -1.77
CA GLU A 158 4.30 -10.72 -0.75
C GLU A 158 5.31 -11.73 -1.30
N ASP A 159 4.92 -12.50 -2.33
CA ASP A 159 5.76 -13.48 -3.04
C ASP A 159 6.31 -12.92 -4.35
N SER A 160 6.74 -11.65 -4.34
CA SER A 160 7.26 -10.93 -5.51
C SER A 160 8.22 -11.78 -6.37
N THR A 161 7.81 -12.00 -7.62
CA THR A 161 8.62 -12.65 -8.65
C THR A 161 9.84 -11.79 -8.97
N VAL A 162 9.67 -10.46 -9.07
CA VAL A 162 10.77 -9.54 -9.37
C VAL A 162 11.86 -9.64 -8.30
N ARG A 163 11.48 -9.70 -7.02
CA ARG A 163 12.43 -9.83 -5.90
C ARG A 163 13.26 -11.10 -6.00
N GLY A 164 12.61 -12.22 -6.35
CA GLY A 164 13.28 -13.50 -6.57
C GLY A 164 14.22 -13.48 -7.77
N LEU A 165 13.78 -12.92 -8.90
CA LEU A 165 14.55 -12.89 -10.16
C LEU A 165 15.87 -12.09 -10.03
N ILE A 166 15.86 -10.99 -9.28
CA ILE A 166 17.07 -10.16 -9.11
C ILE A 166 17.88 -10.52 -7.86
N GLY A 167 17.42 -11.49 -7.06
CA GLY A 167 18.07 -11.89 -5.82
C GLY A 167 18.12 -10.78 -4.77
N ALA A 168 17.10 -9.93 -4.70
CA ALA A 168 17.08 -8.81 -3.75
C ALA A 168 16.93 -9.29 -2.30
N GLU A 169 17.76 -8.74 -1.41
CA GLU A 169 17.81 -9.13 -0.01
C GLU A 169 16.53 -8.73 0.74
N PHE A 170 15.91 -9.71 1.42
CA PHE A 170 14.65 -9.53 2.14
C PHE A 170 14.78 -9.93 3.62
N PRO A 171 15.62 -9.21 4.40
CA PRO A 171 15.87 -9.52 5.80
C PRO A 171 14.61 -9.43 6.65
N GLY A 172 14.61 -10.17 7.75
CA GLY A 172 13.52 -10.19 8.72
C GLY A 172 13.31 -11.57 9.33
N THR A 173 12.14 -11.77 9.92
CA THR A 173 11.79 -13.00 10.64
C THR A 173 10.70 -13.77 9.89
N ASP A 174 10.85 -15.10 9.84
CA ASP A 174 9.75 -15.98 9.41
C ASP A 174 8.61 -15.95 10.42
N ALA A 175 7.44 -16.45 10.00
CA ALA A 175 6.28 -16.55 10.88
C ALA A 175 6.58 -17.52 12.03
N GLY A 176 6.44 -17.03 13.26
CA GLY A 176 6.50 -17.85 14.47
C GLY A 176 5.11 -18.24 14.96
N ARG A 177 4.09 -17.42 14.66
CA ARG A 177 2.68 -17.64 15.02
C ARG A 177 1.79 -17.44 13.80
N GLU A 178 0.61 -18.05 13.84
CA GLU A 178 -0.39 -17.90 12.79
C GLU A 178 -1.80 -17.69 13.34
N LEU A 179 -2.60 -16.95 12.59
CA LEU A 179 -4.04 -16.82 12.77
C LEU A 179 -4.70 -17.53 11.59
N ILE A 180 -5.49 -18.57 11.86
CA ILE A 180 -6.26 -19.28 10.83
C ILE A 180 -7.68 -18.74 10.77
N ARG A 181 -8.25 -18.68 9.57
CA ARG A 181 -9.55 -18.07 9.31
C ARG A 181 -10.40 -18.93 8.40
N ALA A 182 -11.71 -18.93 8.64
CA ALA A 182 -12.71 -19.43 7.70
C ALA A 182 -13.93 -18.51 7.61
N ASP A 183 -14.52 -18.41 6.41
CA ASP A 183 -15.87 -17.90 6.20
C ASP A 183 -16.81 -19.09 6.10
N VAL A 184 -17.77 -19.19 7.03
CA VAL A 184 -18.56 -20.40 7.23
C VAL A 184 -20.05 -20.08 7.20
N ALA A 185 -20.80 -20.80 6.37
CA ALA A 185 -22.26 -20.76 6.36
C ALA A 185 -22.84 -21.85 7.28
N GLY A 186 -24.02 -21.61 7.86
CA GLY A 186 -24.75 -22.63 8.63
C GLY A 186 -24.26 -22.87 10.06
N ILE A 187 -23.35 -22.04 10.59
CA ILE A 187 -22.95 -22.08 12.00
C ILE A 187 -23.64 -20.97 12.80
N ASP A 188 -23.82 -21.21 14.10
CA ASP A 188 -24.30 -20.21 15.05
C ASP A 188 -23.39 -20.12 16.26
N VAL A 189 -22.53 -19.10 16.26
CA VAL A 189 -21.58 -18.80 17.33
C VAL A 189 -21.71 -17.32 17.73
N PRO A 190 -21.51 -16.97 19.01
CA PRO A 190 -21.51 -15.59 19.47
C PRO A 190 -20.53 -14.70 18.70
N ALA A 191 -20.91 -13.45 18.48
CA ALA A 191 -20.01 -12.44 17.92
C ALA A 191 -18.86 -12.15 18.89
N ARG A 192 -17.63 -12.13 18.37
CA ARG A 192 -16.40 -11.93 19.16
C ARG A 192 -15.49 -10.95 18.44
N ARG A 193 -15.08 -9.90 19.14
CA ARG A 193 -14.14 -8.90 18.63
C ARG A 193 -12.83 -9.01 19.40
N PHE A 194 -11.85 -9.69 18.81
CA PHE A 194 -10.53 -9.95 19.42
C PHE A 194 -10.63 -10.53 20.83
N GLN A 195 -11.59 -11.43 21.08
CA GLN A 195 -11.81 -11.99 22.41
C GLN A 195 -10.67 -12.92 22.76
N ARG A 196 -9.98 -12.63 23.86
CA ARG A 196 -8.98 -13.52 24.44
C ARG A 196 -9.65 -14.41 25.48
N LEU A 197 -9.44 -15.71 25.33
CA LEU A 197 -9.93 -16.80 26.15
C LEU A 197 -8.72 -17.48 26.81
N GLU A 198 -8.97 -18.38 27.76
CA GLU A 198 -7.91 -19.07 28.53
C GLU A 198 -6.85 -19.71 27.62
N ARG A 199 -7.28 -20.33 26.51
CA ARG A 199 -6.41 -21.09 25.60
C ARG A 199 -6.00 -20.35 24.33
N GLY A 200 -6.57 -19.17 24.05
CA GLY A 200 -6.33 -18.55 22.75
C GLY A 200 -7.15 -17.30 22.46
N LEU A 201 -7.05 -16.85 21.22
CA LEU A 201 -7.79 -15.73 20.65
C LEU A 201 -8.88 -16.24 19.72
N ALA A 202 -10.08 -15.68 19.82
CA ALA A 202 -11.19 -15.94 18.90
C ALA A 202 -11.83 -14.65 18.38
N ILE A 203 -12.15 -14.63 17.09
CA ILE A 203 -12.89 -13.58 16.40
C ILE A 203 -14.04 -14.24 15.65
N ALA A 204 -15.24 -13.68 15.79
CA ALA A 204 -16.44 -14.13 15.09
C ALA A 204 -17.26 -12.92 14.68
N ALA A 205 -17.54 -12.79 13.38
CA ALA A 205 -18.38 -11.72 12.85
C ALA A 205 -19.31 -12.29 11.76
N ARG A 206 -20.62 -12.18 11.97
CA ARG A 206 -21.63 -12.58 10.99
C ARG A 206 -21.94 -11.40 10.06
N ASN A 207 -21.92 -11.64 8.75
CA ASN A 207 -22.33 -10.64 7.76
C ASN A 207 -23.86 -10.64 7.55
N PRO A 208 -24.44 -9.63 6.88
CA PRO A 208 -25.88 -9.57 6.63
C PRO A 208 -26.44 -10.76 5.81
N GLN A 209 -25.59 -11.47 5.07
CA GLN A 209 -25.96 -12.67 4.29
C GLN A 209 -25.95 -13.96 5.14
N GLY A 210 -25.66 -13.87 6.43
CA GLY A 210 -25.66 -15.00 7.36
C GLY A 210 -24.37 -15.82 7.40
N VAL A 211 -23.35 -15.44 6.62
CA VAL A 211 -22.01 -16.07 6.65
C VAL A 211 -21.25 -15.55 7.86
N THR A 212 -20.67 -16.45 8.65
CA THR A 212 -19.87 -16.10 9.82
C THR A 212 -18.39 -16.26 9.51
N ARG A 213 -17.65 -15.16 9.62
CA ARG A 213 -16.19 -15.18 9.59
C ARG A 213 -15.66 -15.54 10.96
N VAL A 214 -14.93 -16.64 11.06
CA VAL A 214 -14.21 -17.08 12.25
C VAL A 214 -12.71 -16.92 12.05
N MET A 215 -12.00 -16.41 13.07
CA MET A 215 -10.54 -16.43 13.12
C MET A 215 -10.11 -16.93 14.49
N VAL A 216 -9.08 -17.77 14.55
CA VAL A 216 -8.64 -18.37 15.80
C VAL A 216 -7.12 -18.56 15.84
N HIS A 217 -6.56 -18.37 17.03
CA HIS A 217 -5.18 -18.69 17.36
C HIS A 217 -5.13 -19.34 18.74
N GLU A 218 -4.44 -20.47 18.87
CA GLU A 218 -4.20 -21.14 20.16
C GLU A 218 -2.87 -20.64 20.73
N PHE A 219 -2.86 -20.17 21.98
CA PHE A 219 -1.63 -19.65 22.59
C PHE A 219 -0.57 -20.74 22.73
N GLY A 220 0.69 -20.37 22.47
CA GLY A 220 1.82 -21.31 22.45
C GLY A 220 1.92 -22.14 21.16
N SER A 221 0.95 -22.04 20.24
CA SER A 221 1.06 -22.68 18.92
C SER A 221 2.09 -21.97 18.04
N THR A 222 2.88 -22.76 17.31
CA THR A 222 3.85 -22.25 16.33
C THR A 222 3.28 -22.33 14.92
N ALA A 223 3.57 -21.35 14.07
CA ALA A 223 3.22 -21.43 12.65
C ALA A 223 3.90 -22.65 12.01
N GLY A 224 3.10 -23.55 11.44
CA GLY A 224 3.63 -24.70 10.71
C GLY A 224 4.23 -24.29 9.37
N ARG A 225 5.17 -25.07 8.82
CA ARG A 225 5.56 -24.93 7.42
C ARG A 225 4.45 -25.52 6.55
N ARG A 226 3.67 -24.67 5.88
CA ARG A 226 2.51 -25.09 5.07
C ARG A 226 2.84 -24.92 3.59
N THR A 227 2.41 -25.87 2.75
CA THR A 227 2.50 -25.78 1.28
C THR A 227 1.20 -25.26 0.65
N GLY A 228 0.20 -24.91 1.46
CA GLY A 228 -1.11 -24.43 1.03
C GLY A 228 -1.96 -23.95 2.21
N GLU A 229 -3.21 -23.60 1.93
CA GLU A 229 -4.16 -23.08 2.92
C GLU A 229 -4.66 -24.17 3.90
N PRO A 230 -5.18 -23.80 5.09
CA PRO A 230 -5.64 -24.79 6.06
C PRO A 230 -6.86 -25.55 5.58
N SER A 231 -7.02 -26.76 6.12
CA SER A 231 -8.30 -27.45 5.99
C SER A 231 -9.33 -26.80 6.93
N PHE A 232 -10.61 -26.85 6.56
CA PHE A 232 -11.67 -26.40 7.49
C PHE A 232 -11.70 -27.24 8.78
N ALA A 233 -11.39 -28.54 8.69
CA ALA A 233 -11.32 -29.42 9.85
C ALA A 233 -10.28 -28.96 10.88
N GLU A 234 -9.15 -28.42 10.43
CA GLU A 234 -8.13 -27.83 11.28
C GLU A 234 -8.63 -26.55 11.96
N VAL A 235 -9.30 -25.66 11.22
CA VAL A 235 -9.94 -24.46 11.80
C VAL A 235 -10.96 -24.85 12.86
N ALA A 236 -11.83 -25.82 12.57
CA ALA A 236 -12.83 -26.32 13.51
C ALA A 236 -12.20 -26.96 14.76
N ALA A 237 -11.12 -27.73 14.60
CA ALA A 237 -10.43 -28.35 15.72
C ALA A 237 -9.76 -27.31 16.64
N VAL A 238 -9.11 -26.29 16.07
CA VAL A 238 -8.52 -25.19 16.86
C VAL A 238 -9.62 -24.36 17.52
N TRP A 239 -10.70 -24.05 16.80
CA TRP A 239 -11.86 -23.35 17.33
C TRP A 239 -12.42 -24.07 18.55
N GLN A 240 -12.73 -25.36 18.44
CA GLN A 240 -13.23 -26.19 19.55
C GLN A 240 -12.29 -26.18 20.77
N ARG A 241 -10.96 -26.24 20.57
CA ARG A 241 -10.00 -26.18 21.69
C ARG A 241 -9.96 -24.81 22.37
N VAL A 242 -10.12 -23.73 21.61
CA VAL A 242 -10.00 -22.36 22.12
C VAL A 242 -11.32 -21.85 22.72
N THR A 243 -12.46 -22.14 22.08
CA THR A 243 -13.78 -21.61 22.43
C THR A 243 -14.69 -22.62 23.13
N GLY A 244 -14.42 -23.92 22.99
CA GLY A 244 -15.32 -25.00 23.44
C GLY A 244 -16.50 -25.26 22.50
N GLU A 245 -16.59 -24.59 21.35
CA GLU A 245 -17.73 -24.67 20.43
C GLU A 245 -17.41 -25.53 19.20
N ASP A 246 -18.39 -26.30 18.72
CA ASP A 246 -18.25 -27.13 17.54
C ASP A 246 -18.80 -26.41 16.30
N ILE A 247 -17.94 -26.21 15.29
CA ILE A 247 -18.31 -25.61 14.00
C ILE A 247 -18.22 -26.60 12.83
N THR A 248 -17.96 -27.90 13.09
CA THR A 248 -17.76 -28.92 12.06
C THR A 248 -18.96 -29.12 11.13
N GLY A 249 -20.18 -28.83 11.60
CA GLY A 249 -21.40 -28.85 10.79
C GLY A 249 -21.55 -27.71 9.78
N GLY A 250 -20.63 -26.72 9.79
CA GLY A 250 -20.66 -25.59 8.89
C GLY A 250 -20.16 -25.89 7.48
N THR A 251 -20.62 -25.10 6.51
CA THR A 251 -20.13 -25.15 5.13
C THR A 251 -19.03 -24.09 4.95
N PRO A 252 -17.76 -24.47 4.76
CA PRO A 252 -16.69 -23.52 4.50
C PRO A 252 -16.82 -22.93 3.09
N LEU A 253 -16.90 -21.60 3.01
CA LEU A 253 -16.91 -20.86 1.75
C LEU A 253 -15.49 -20.40 1.37
N TRP A 254 -14.67 -20.12 2.38
CA TRP A 254 -13.27 -19.71 2.19
C TRP A 254 -12.47 -20.05 3.45
N VAL A 255 -11.23 -20.51 3.27
CA VAL A 255 -10.31 -20.83 4.37
C VAL A 255 -8.94 -20.32 4.01
N ASN A 256 -8.26 -19.66 4.95
CA ASN A 256 -6.86 -19.28 4.79
C ASN A 256 -6.13 -19.10 6.12
N SER A 257 -4.85 -18.75 6.06
CA SER A 257 -4.00 -18.46 7.22
C SER A 257 -3.21 -17.16 7.05
N PHE A 258 -2.82 -16.56 8.18
CA PHE A 258 -1.94 -15.39 8.23
C PHE A 258 -0.85 -15.60 9.27
N GLY A 259 0.40 -15.63 8.81
CA GLY A 259 1.57 -15.69 9.70
C GLY A 259 2.01 -14.31 10.19
N ASP A 260 2.73 -14.26 11.31
CA ASP A 260 3.38 -13.05 11.83
C ASP A 260 4.79 -12.79 11.26
N ALA A 261 5.06 -13.32 10.06
CA ALA A 261 6.29 -13.02 9.33
C ALA A 261 6.45 -11.50 9.15
N SER A 262 7.68 -11.03 9.32
CA SER A 262 8.00 -9.61 9.21
C SER A 262 9.30 -9.43 8.48
N ARG A 263 9.22 -9.01 7.21
CA ARG A 263 10.39 -8.85 6.33
C ARG A 263 10.28 -7.54 5.55
N GLN A 264 11.41 -6.90 5.31
CA GLN A 264 11.48 -5.66 4.53
C GLN A 264 12.69 -5.74 3.59
N LEU A 265 12.56 -5.22 2.37
CA LEU A 265 13.69 -5.13 1.45
C LEU A 265 14.79 -4.24 2.03
N ALA A 266 16.05 -4.69 1.94
CA ALA A 266 17.19 -3.87 2.36
C ALA A 266 17.31 -2.57 1.56
N ARG A 267 16.90 -2.59 0.28
CA ARG A 267 16.83 -1.41 -0.60
C ARG A 267 15.55 -1.45 -1.42
N TYR A 268 14.89 -0.30 -1.55
CA TYR A 268 13.66 -0.19 -2.35
C TYR A 268 13.95 0.06 -3.84
N ARG A 269 15.20 0.41 -4.16
CA ARG A 269 15.70 0.69 -5.51
C ARG A 269 16.97 -0.11 -5.78
N HIS A 270 16.99 -0.79 -6.91
CA HIS A 270 18.11 -1.55 -7.46
C HIS A 270 18.35 -1.06 -8.89
N GLY A 271 19.15 0.00 -9.04
CA GLY A 271 19.33 0.66 -10.34
C GLY A 271 17.99 1.17 -10.89
N ARG A 272 17.52 0.53 -11.96
CA ARG A 272 16.25 0.86 -12.64
C ARG A 272 15.05 0.01 -12.21
N ILE A 273 15.24 -0.87 -11.24
CA ILE A 273 14.19 -1.74 -10.70
C ILE A 273 13.83 -1.27 -9.28
N LEU A 274 12.56 -0.96 -9.04
CA LEU A 274 12.06 -0.47 -7.75
C LEU A 274 10.95 -1.38 -7.20
N PHE A 275 10.65 -1.25 -5.92
CA PHE A 275 9.63 -2.06 -5.24
C PHE A 275 8.67 -1.19 -4.44
N ALA A 276 7.38 -1.52 -4.43
CA ALA A 276 6.34 -0.85 -3.64
C ALA A 276 5.31 -1.85 -3.09
N GLY A 277 4.72 -1.51 -1.94
CA GLY A 277 3.72 -2.37 -1.29
C GLY A 277 4.31 -3.70 -0.80
N ASP A 278 3.51 -4.76 -0.85
CA ASP A 278 3.89 -6.04 -0.25
C ASP A 278 5.12 -6.70 -0.93
N ALA A 279 5.49 -6.24 -2.12
CA ALA A 279 6.75 -6.63 -2.77
C ALA A 279 7.98 -6.12 -2.00
N ALA A 280 7.84 -4.99 -1.30
CA ALA A 280 8.88 -4.32 -0.51
C ALA A 280 8.82 -4.65 0.99
N HIS A 281 7.66 -5.02 1.52
CA HIS A 281 7.47 -5.31 2.95
C HIS A 281 6.40 -6.38 3.16
N ARG A 282 6.69 -7.37 4.01
CA ARG A 282 5.79 -8.45 4.41
C ARG A 282 5.50 -8.34 5.89
N GLN A 283 4.21 -8.42 6.24
CA GLN A 283 3.71 -8.23 7.60
C GLN A 283 2.41 -8.98 7.82
N MET A 284 2.09 -9.25 9.09
CA MET A 284 0.76 -9.71 9.47
C MET A 284 -0.29 -8.63 9.19
N PRO A 285 -1.50 -8.97 8.70
CA PRO A 285 -2.56 -7.99 8.41
C PRO A 285 -3.30 -7.52 9.68
N ILE A 286 -2.55 -7.02 10.67
CA ILE A 286 -3.11 -6.44 11.90
C ILE A 286 -3.34 -4.94 11.70
N GLY A 287 -4.46 -4.43 12.24
CA GLY A 287 -4.77 -3.00 12.23
C GLY A 287 -5.06 -2.41 10.84
N GLY A 288 -5.17 -3.25 9.80
CA GLY A 288 -5.46 -2.80 8.43
C GLY A 288 -4.35 -1.97 7.78
N GLN A 289 -3.10 -2.06 8.24
CA GLN A 289 -2.04 -1.12 7.82
C GLN A 289 -1.35 -1.47 6.49
N ALA A 290 -1.31 -2.74 6.08
CA ALA A 290 -0.51 -3.19 4.93
C ALA A 290 -0.91 -2.51 3.60
N LEU A 291 -2.19 -2.56 3.23
CA LEU A 291 -2.71 -1.89 2.03
C LEU A 291 -2.45 -0.37 2.07
N ASN A 292 -2.67 0.25 3.22
CA ASN A 292 -2.46 1.69 3.42
C ASN A 292 -1.00 2.08 3.22
N LEU A 293 -0.07 1.28 3.75
CA LEU A 293 1.36 1.49 3.57
C LEU A 293 1.76 1.42 2.09
N GLY A 294 1.29 0.40 1.37
CA GLY A 294 1.58 0.24 -0.05
C GLY A 294 1.00 1.35 -0.94
N LEU A 295 -0.24 1.79 -0.68
CA LEU A 295 -0.84 2.92 -1.42
C LEU A 295 -0.06 4.22 -1.18
N GLN A 296 0.46 4.43 0.03
CA GLN A 296 1.33 5.57 0.35
C GLN A 296 2.70 5.48 -0.34
N ASP A 297 3.24 4.27 -0.51
CA ASP A 297 4.47 4.07 -1.29
C ASP A 297 4.26 4.43 -2.76
N ALA A 298 3.17 3.93 -3.36
CA ALA A 298 2.80 4.26 -4.74
C ALA A 298 2.62 5.78 -4.95
N PHE A 299 1.92 6.43 -4.01
CA PHE A 299 1.74 7.88 -4.03
C PHE A 299 3.06 8.66 -3.90
N ASN A 300 4.00 8.16 -3.09
CA ASN A 300 5.32 8.77 -2.95
C ASN A 300 6.16 8.62 -4.22
N LEU A 301 6.22 7.40 -4.77
CA LEU A 301 7.08 7.05 -5.89
C LEU A 301 6.57 7.65 -7.21
N GLY A 302 5.26 7.64 -7.46
CA GLY A 302 4.69 7.92 -8.77
C GLY A 302 5.10 9.29 -9.34
N TRP A 303 5.01 10.36 -8.55
CA TRP A 303 5.37 11.69 -9.02
C TRP A 303 6.89 11.87 -9.21
N LYS A 304 7.71 11.26 -8.34
CA LYS A 304 9.18 11.31 -8.40
C LYS A 304 9.67 10.60 -9.66
N LEU A 305 9.21 9.37 -9.87
CA LEU A 305 9.60 8.57 -11.02
C LEU A 305 9.10 9.19 -12.34
N ALA A 306 7.90 9.77 -12.36
CA ALA A 306 7.42 10.51 -13.53
C ALA A 306 8.32 11.73 -13.85
N ALA A 307 8.75 12.49 -12.85
CA ALA A 307 9.68 13.62 -13.04
C ALA A 307 11.03 13.16 -13.62
N VAL A 308 11.59 12.05 -13.12
CA VAL A 308 12.83 11.47 -13.65
C VAL A 308 12.65 10.95 -15.07
N VAL A 309 11.53 10.30 -15.38
CA VAL A 309 11.24 9.82 -16.74
C VAL A 309 11.17 10.97 -17.75
N ARG A 310 10.57 12.10 -17.37
CA ARG A 310 10.51 13.32 -18.21
C ARG A 310 11.84 14.06 -18.32
N GLY A 311 12.78 13.80 -17.41
CA GLY A 311 14.06 14.51 -17.33
C GLY A 311 13.99 15.82 -16.55
N ASP A 312 12.92 16.07 -15.80
CA ASP A 312 12.74 17.26 -14.96
C ASP A 312 13.52 17.15 -13.64
N ALA A 313 13.92 15.93 -13.26
CA ALA A 313 14.66 15.63 -12.04
C ALA A 313 15.68 14.51 -12.28
N GLY A 314 16.75 14.51 -11.48
CA GLY A 314 17.79 13.48 -11.50
C GLY A 314 17.53 12.33 -10.54
N ASP A 315 18.50 11.41 -10.46
CA ASP A 315 18.43 10.23 -9.60
C ASP A 315 18.36 10.57 -8.11
N ASP A 316 18.93 11.70 -7.69
CA ASP A 316 18.88 12.17 -6.28
C ASP A 316 17.44 12.30 -5.77
N LEU A 317 16.51 12.81 -6.61
CA LEU A 317 15.10 12.88 -6.23
C LEU A 317 14.50 11.48 -6.10
N LEU A 318 14.85 10.56 -7.00
CA LEU A 318 14.32 9.20 -6.96
C LEU A 318 14.89 8.39 -5.78
N ASP A 319 16.11 8.66 -5.35
CA ASP A 319 16.73 8.03 -4.19
C ASP A 319 16.01 8.40 -2.88
N THR A 320 15.44 9.60 -2.79
CA THR A 320 14.60 9.97 -1.63
C THR A 320 13.40 9.03 -1.44
N TYR A 321 12.93 8.30 -2.47
CA TYR A 321 11.88 7.29 -2.30
C TYR A 321 12.31 6.23 -1.28
N HIS A 322 13.55 5.73 -1.39
CA HIS A 322 14.06 4.77 -0.44
C HIS A 322 14.19 5.40 0.95
N ASP A 323 14.87 6.53 1.07
CA ASP A 323 15.15 7.17 2.36
C ASP A 323 13.87 7.48 3.15
N GLU A 324 12.86 7.99 2.45
CA GLU A 324 11.56 8.31 3.04
C GLU A 324 10.74 7.06 3.38
N ARG A 325 10.57 6.15 2.42
CA ARG A 325 9.58 5.06 2.55
C ARG A 325 10.12 3.83 3.26
N HIS A 326 11.42 3.57 3.18
CA HIS A 326 12.05 2.50 3.95
C HIS A 326 11.98 2.78 5.45
N ALA A 327 12.22 4.03 5.88
CA ALA A 327 12.09 4.43 7.29
C ALA A 327 10.65 4.28 7.80
N VAL A 328 9.66 4.66 7.00
CA VAL A 328 8.23 4.48 7.33
C VAL A 328 7.88 3.00 7.40
N GLY A 329 8.26 2.20 6.40
CA GLY A 329 8.02 0.75 6.39
C GLY A 329 8.60 0.07 7.64
N ARG A 330 9.82 0.41 8.03
CA ARG A 330 10.47 -0.12 9.24
C ARG A 330 9.68 0.19 10.51
N ARG A 331 9.19 1.42 10.66
CA ARG A 331 8.36 1.83 11.81
C ARG A 331 7.00 1.12 11.81
N VAL A 332 6.40 0.92 10.63
CA VAL A 332 5.13 0.22 10.48
C VAL A 332 5.27 -1.25 10.85
N LEU A 333 6.28 -1.93 10.34
CA LEU A 333 6.56 -3.33 10.68
C LEU A 333 6.87 -3.51 12.17
N ALA A 334 7.63 -2.60 12.77
CA ALA A 334 7.91 -2.62 14.20
C ALA A 334 6.63 -2.55 15.03
N ASN A 335 5.70 -1.63 14.72
CA ASN A 335 4.45 -1.54 15.46
C ASN A 335 3.52 -2.73 15.20
N ILE A 336 3.47 -3.27 13.97
CA ILE A 336 2.68 -4.47 13.66
C ILE A 336 3.21 -5.67 14.46
N ARG A 337 4.53 -5.82 14.61
CA ARG A 337 5.14 -6.86 15.47
C ARG A 337 4.76 -6.69 16.94
N SER A 338 4.75 -5.47 17.45
CA SER A 338 4.25 -5.19 18.81
C SER A 338 2.77 -5.58 18.94
N GLN A 339 1.93 -5.19 17.98
CA GLN A 339 0.52 -5.56 17.98
C GLN A 339 0.30 -7.07 17.87
N ALA A 340 1.07 -7.78 17.02
CA ALA A 340 1.02 -9.23 16.88
C ALA A 340 1.40 -9.93 18.19
N THR A 341 2.44 -9.45 18.86
CA THR A 341 2.85 -9.98 20.17
C THR A 341 1.74 -9.80 21.20
N MET A 342 1.13 -8.62 21.27
CA MET A 342 0.04 -8.36 22.21
C MET A 342 -1.24 -9.15 21.86
N LEU A 343 -1.50 -9.37 20.57
CA LEU A 343 -2.71 -10.01 20.10
C LEU A 343 -2.64 -11.55 20.21
N LEU A 344 -1.49 -12.13 19.88
CA LEU A 344 -1.27 -13.58 19.78
C LEU A 344 -0.41 -14.16 20.91
N GLY A 345 0.24 -13.34 21.73
CA GLY A 345 0.95 -13.81 22.93
C GLY A 345 -0.01 -14.47 23.93
N GLY A 346 0.49 -15.33 24.80
CA GLY A 346 -0.30 -16.02 25.83
C GLY A 346 -0.54 -15.16 27.08
N PRO A 347 -0.78 -15.77 28.25
CA PRO A 347 -0.99 -15.05 29.51
C PRO A 347 0.16 -14.11 29.90
N GLU A 348 1.38 -14.36 29.41
CA GLU A 348 2.57 -13.57 29.70
C GLU A 348 2.49 -12.13 29.21
N VAL A 349 1.65 -11.82 28.21
CA VAL A 349 1.48 -10.45 27.71
C VAL A 349 0.39 -9.67 28.46
N GLU A 350 -0.44 -10.31 29.27
CA GLU A 350 -1.59 -9.64 29.92
C GLU A 350 -1.21 -8.47 30.83
N PRO A 351 -0.16 -8.53 31.67
CA PRO A 351 0.22 -7.38 32.50
C PRO A 351 0.54 -6.13 31.66
N VAL A 352 1.26 -6.31 30.55
CA VAL A 352 1.59 -5.22 29.62
C VAL A 352 0.33 -4.73 28.89
N ARG A 353 -0.60 -5.64 28.57
CA ARG A 353 -1.87 -5.29 27.90
C ARG A 353 -2.75 -4.44 28.80
N THR A 354 -2.88 -4.80 30.08
CA THR A 354 -3.61 -4.02 31.09
C THR A 354 -3.03 -2.63 31.23
N LEU A 355 -1.71 -2.53 31.45
CA LEU A 355 -1.03 -1.23 31.55
C LEU A 355 -1.23 -0.38 30.28
N LEU A 356 -1.08 -0.98 29.10
CA LEU A 356 -1.30 -0.26 27.85
C LEU A 356 -2.75 0.19 27.69
N GLY A 357 -3.72 -0.62 28.12
CA GLY A 357 -5.13 -0.25 28.16
C GLY A 357 -5.39 0.97 29.04
N GLU A 358 -4.77 1.06 30.22
CA GLU A 358 -4.83 2.24 31.08
C GLU A 358 -4.21 3.47 30.41
N LEU A 359 -3.03 3.32 29.81
CA LEU A 359 -2.31 4.43 29.15
C LEU A 359 -3.05 4.95 27.93
N ILE A 360 -3.71 4.09 27.15
CA ILE A 360 -4.52 4.47 25.97
C ILE A 360 -5.69 5.39 26.33
N THR A 361 -6.12 5.44 27.61
CA THR A 361 -7.14 6.41 28.04
C THR A 361 -6.65 7.85 28.06
N ARG A 362 -5.33 8.08 28.02
CA ARG A 362 -4.71 9.41 27.93
C ARG A 362 -4.70 9.88 26.48
N GLU A 363 -5.13 11.11 26.24
CA GLU A 363 -5.30 11.67 24.90
C GLU A 363 -3.97 11.72 24.12
N GLU A 364 -2.86 12.00 24.79
CA GLU A 364 -1.53 12.05 24.17
C GLU A 364 -1.10 10.67 23.64
N VAL A 365 -1.34 9.61 24.42
CA VAL A 365 -1.00 8.24 24.06
C VAL A 365 -1.93 7.73 22.96
N ARG A 366 -3.24 7.94 23.14
CA ARG A 366 -4.26 7.61 22.14
C ARG A 366 -3.97 8.31 20.81
N GLY A 367 -3.71 9.61 20.84
CA GLY A 367 -3.42 10.43 19.67
C GLY A 367 -2.14 10.00 18.96
N HIS A 368 -1.09 9.63 19.72
CA HIS A 368 0.14 9.07 19.16
C HIS A 368 -0.12 7.76 18.41
N LEU A 369 -0.81 6.80 19.05
CA LEU A 369 -1.11 5.50 18.44
C LEU A 369 -2.08 5.63 17.25
N ALA A 370 -3.08 6.50 17.35
CA ALA A 370 -4.00 6.81 16.24
C ALA A 370 -3.24 7.42 15.05
N GLY A 371 -2.30 8.33 15.31
CA GLY A 371 -1.45 8.93 14.28
C GLY A 371 -0.59 7.90 13.56
N MET A 372 0.02 6.99 14.35
CA MET A 372 0.84 5.90 13.86
C MET A 372 0.07 4.88 13.02
N ILE A 373 -1.11 4.44 13.48
CA ILE A 373 -1.95 3.49 12.74
C ILE A 373 -2.49 4.13 11.46
N SER A 374 -2.94 5.38 11.56
CA SER A 374 -3.58 6.07 10.44
C SER A 374 -2.62 6.58 9.37
N GLY A 375 -1.32 6.66 9.68
CA GLY A 375 -0.29 7.24 8.82
C GLY A 375 -0.27 8.78 8.80
N LEU A 376 -1.00 9.43 9.71
CA LEU A 376 -1.04 10.90 9.80
C LEU A 376 0.20 11.48 10.52
N ASP A 377 0.97 10.67 11.24
CA ASP A 377 2.19 11.07 11.94
C ASP A 377 3.46 11.00 11.06
N VAL A 378 3.34 10.52 9.82
CA VAL A 378 4.47 10.38 8.88
C VAL A 378 5.04 11.76 8.55
N ARG A 379 6.35 11.88 8.75
CA ARG A 379 7.15 13.07 8.44
C ARG A 379 8.44 12.66 7.75
N TYR A 380 8.79 13.35 6.68
CA TYR A 380 10.02 13.11 5.92
C TYR A 380 11.13 14.07 6.34
N PRO A 381 12.39 13.61 6.35
CA PRO A 381 13.52 14.50 6.51
C PRO A 381 13.64 15.33 5.23
N VAL A 382 13.30 16.61 5.31
CA VAL A 382 13.46 17.56 4.20
C VAL A 382 14.23 18.76 4.72
N ASP A 383 15.17 19.24 3.91
CA ASP A 383 15.99 20.40 4.27
C ASP A 383 15.15 21.68 4.26
N GLY A 384 15.43 22.57 5.20
CA GLY A 384 14.74 23.86 5.28
C GLY A 384 14.84 24.53 6.64
N PRO A 385 14.32 25.77 6.75
CA PRO A 385 14.22 26.46 8.03
C PRO A 385 13.30 25.69 8.98
N GLU A 386 13.59 25.75 10.28
CA GLU A 386 12.79 25.08 11.30
C GLU A 386 11.32 25.53 11.23
N HIS A 387 10.43 24.60 10.91
CA HIS A 387 9.00 24.85 10.83
C HIS A 387 8.20 23.61 11.27
N PRO A 388 7.17 23.73 12.12
CA PRO A 388 6.42 22.57 12.65
C PRO A 388 5.73 21.69 11.61
N LEU A 389 5.53 22.19 10.38
CA LEU A 389 4.95 21.43 9.26
C LEU A 389 5.98 20.95 8.23
N LEU A 390 7.27 21.25 8.42
CA LEU A 390 8.32 20.80 7.51
C LEU A 390 8.34 19.26 7.47
N GLY A 391 8.33 18.69 6.26
CA GLY A 391 8.30 17.24 6.03
C GLY A 391 6.97 16.54 6.35
N ALA A 392 5.99 17.25 6.94
CA ALA A 392 4.67 16.68 7.23
C ALA A 392 3.76 16.72 5.99
N ARG A 393 2.70 15.93 6.03
CA ARG A 393 1.59 16.09 5.07
C ARG A 393 1.00 17.51 5.17
N LEU A 394 0.56 18.04 4.02
CA LEU A 394 -0.18 19.30 3.99
C LEU A 394 -1.53 19.13 4.72
N PRO A 395 -1.86 19.97 5.72
CA PRO A 395 -3.16 19.90 6.39
C PRO A 395 -4.31 20.24 5.44
N HIS A 396 -5.47 19.63 5.68
CA HIS A 396 -6.69 20.01 4.96
C HIS A 396 -7.15 21.39 5.43
N VAL A 397 -6.91 22.41 4.61
CA VAL A 397 -7.42 23.78 4.82
C VAL A 397 -8.14 24.30 3.59
N LEU A 398 -9.13 25.17 3.82
CA LEU A 398 -9.74 25.99 2.78
C LEU A 398 -8.87 27.22 2.54
N VAL A 399 -8.45 27.40 1.30
CA VAL A 399 -7.66 28.57 0.88
C VAL A 399 -8.46 29.42 -0.10
N ARG A 400 -8.17 30.72 -0.10
CA ARG A 400 -8.73 31.65 -1.08
C ARG A 400 -7.76 31.75 -2.27
N THR A 401 -8.26 31.38 -3.44
CA THR A 401 -7.57 31.48 -4.73
C THR A 401 -8.02 32.74 -5.48
N GLY A 402 -7.42 33.03 -6.63
CA GLY A 402 -7.85 34.13 -7.50
C GLY A 402 -9.27 33.96 -8.08
N VAL A 403 -9.83 32.74 -8.04
CA VAL A 403 -11.12 32.39 -8.66
C VAL A 403 -12.17 31.91 -7.64
N GLY A 404 -11.86 31.89 -6.35
CA GLY A 404 -12.80 31.43 -5.31
C GLY A 404 -12.12 30.74 -4.13
N ARG A 405 -12.89 30.05 -3.30
CA ARG A 405 -12.35 29.18 -2.24
C ARG A 405 -12.11 27.78 -2.81
N ALA A 406 -11.01 27.16 -2.42
CA ALA A 406 -10.69 25.78 -2.76
C ALA A 406 -10.08 25.07 -1.55
N ALA A 407 -10.35 23.78 -1.42
CA ALA A 407 -9.63 22.94 -0.47
C ALA A 407 -8.22 22.63 -0.97
N THR A 408 -7.24 22.50 -0.08
CA THR A 408 -5.89 22.01 -0.41
C THR A 408 -5.90 20.68 -1.19
N ALA A 409 -6.83 19.77 -0.89
CA ALA A 409 -7.02 18.55 -1.66
C ALA A 409 -7.41 18.83 -3.12
N GLU A 410 -8.29 19.80 -3.38
CA GLU A 410 -8.68 20.21 -4.73
C GLU A 410 -7.52 20.81 -5.52
N LEU A 411 -6.66 21.59 -4.86
CA LEU A 411 -5.45 22.13 -5.50
C LEU A 411 -4.50 21.01 -5.95
N LEU A 412 -4.34 19.97 -5.13
CA LEU A 412 -3.51 18.81 -5.45
C LEU A 412 -4.11 17.89 -6.54
N ARG A 413 -5.41 18.00 -6.82
CA ARG A 413 -6.02 17.34 -7.99
C ARG A 413 -5.56 17.99 -9.28
N ALA A 414 -5.54 19.32 -9.31
CA ALA A 414 -5.23 20.11 -10.50
C ALA A 414 -3.73 20.16 -10.82
N ALA A 415 -2.86 20.09 -9.81
CA ALA A 415 -1.41 20.21 -10.00
C ALA A 415 -0.62 19.20 -9.15
N PRO A 416 0.55 18.74 -9.63
CA PRO A 416 1.42 17.85 -8.86
C PRO A 416 2.05 18.53 -7.63
N ALA A 417 2.11 19.87 -7.59
CA ALA A 417 2.58 20.65 -6.46
C ALA A 417 1.72 21.92 -6.29
N ALA A 418 1.58 22.39 -5.05
CA ALA A 418 0.86 23.62 -4.72
C ALA A 418 1.73 24.51 -3.81
N CYS A 419 1.88 25.78 -4.17
CA CYS A 419 2.51 26.80 -3.33
C CYS A 419 1.40 27.66 -2.69
N CYS A 420 1.19 27.51 -1.39
CA CYS A 420 0.20 28.28 -0.65
C CYS A 420 0.88 29.44 0.10
N CYS A 421 0.74 30.66 -0.40
CA CYS A 421 1.22 31.85 0.29
C CYS A 421 0.15 32.36 1.27
N ALA A 422 0.37 32.17 2.57
CA ALA A 422 -0.40 32.88 3.58
C ALA A 422 0.10 34.33 3.64
N ARG A 423 -0.64 35.28 3.05
CA ARG A 423 -0.40 36.69 3.35
C ARG A 423 -0.93 36.96 4.76
N PRO A 424 -0.14 37.48 5.71
CA PRO A 424 -0.70 38.04 6.94
C PRO A 424 -1.66 39.16 6.51
N ALA A 425 -2.89 39.12 7.02
CA ALA A 425 -3.87 40.16 6.77
C ALA A 425 -3.39 41.46 7.43
N TRP A 426 -2.65 42.29 6.69
CA TRP A 426 -2.39 43.65 7.10
C TRP A 426 -3.60 44.49 6.71
N PRO A 427 -4.31 45.14 7.64
CA PRO A 427 -5.29 46.14 7.25
C PRO A 427 -4.52 47.33 6.65
N ALA A 428 -4.53 47.42 5.33
CA ALA A 428 -4.09 48.63 4.64
C ALA A 428 -5.11 49.74 4.92
N HIS A 429 -4.56 50.92 5.22
CA HIS A 429 -5.19 52.23 5.44
C HIS A 429 -5.50 52.60 6.90
N PRO A 430 -4.77 53.59 7.48
CA PRO A 430 -5.33 54.37 8.58
C PRO A 430 -6.51 55.21 8.04
N PRO A 431 -7.60 55.38 8.82
CA PRO A 431 -8.72 56.21 8.38
C PRO A 431 -8.28 57.69 8.26
N PRO A 432 -8.85 58.45 7.31
CA PRO A 432 -8.55 59.87 7.20
C PRO A 432 -9.05 60.63 8.44
N ALA A 433 -8.20 61.52 8.96
CA ALA A 433 -8.56 62.42 10.04
C ALA A 433 -9.68 63.38 9.59
N GLY A 434 -10.81 63.38 10.28
CA GLY A 434 -11.92 64.27 9.94
C GLY A 434 -13.07 64.30 10.96
N ARG A 435 -12.97 65.26 11.90
CA ARG A 435 -14.03 66.08 12.55
C ARG A 435 -15.17 65.42 13.33
N THR A 436 -15.04 65.54 14.66
CA THR A 436 -16.02 66.02 15.67
C THR A 436 -17.53 65.93 15.38
N GLY A 437 -18.22 65.09 16.17
CA GLY A 437 -19.66 65.16 16.43
C GLY A 437 -20.07 64.13 17.50
N SER A 438 -20.55 64.60 18.65
CA SER A 438 -21.05 63.82 19.81
C SER A 438 -22.58 63.60 19.71
N PRO A 439 -23.27 62.88 20.63
CA PRO A 439 -23.45 61.43 20.68
C PRO A 439 -24.95 61.03 20.57
N ARG A 440 -25.26 59.75 20.33
CA ARG A 440 -26.54 59.12 20.76
C ARG A 440 -26.43 57.58 20.76
N SER A 441 -26.45 57.00 21.97
CA SER A 441 -26.93 55.64 22.28
C SER A 441 -28.48 55.61 22.26
N PRO A 442 -29.19 54.45 22.32
CA PRO A 442 -28.85 53.10 22.82
C PRO A 442 -29.13 51.98 21.78
N ALA A 443 -28.89 50.66 21.94
CA ALA A 443 -28.93 49.77 23.09
C ALA A 443 -28.09 48.48 22.85
N ASN A 444 -27.71 47.85 23.96
CA ASN A 444 -27.04 46.54 24.13
C ASN A 444 -28.03 45.35 23.89
N PRO A 445 -27.67 44.03 23.87
CA PRO A 445 -26.46 43.45 24.47
C PRO A 445 -25.68 42.35 23.70
N SER A 446 -24.37 42.46 23.89
CA SER A 446 -23.32 41.47 24.21
C SER A 446 -22.99 40.20 23.39
N PRO A 447 -21.68 39.81 23.42
CA PRO A 447 -21.05 38.89 22.48
C PRO A 447 -20.50 37.59 23.11
N ALA A 448 -20.13 36.62 22.27
CA ALA A 448 -19.22 35.54 22.64
C ALA A 448 -17.93 35.68 21.82
N ALA A 449 -16.82 35.94 22.53
CA ALA A 449 -15.46 35.90 22.01
C ALA A 449 -14.86 34.49 22.16
N PRO A 450 -13.98 34.04 21.24
CA PRO A 450 -13.24 32.79 21.41
C PRO A 450 -11.96 32.99 22.23
N TRP A 451 -11.69 31.99 23.06
CA TRP A 451 -10.58 31.87 23.99
C TRP A 451 -9.27 31.50 23.30
N THR A 452 -8.17 32.14 23.72
CA THR A 452 -6.79 31.70 23.56
C THR A 452 -6.38 30.83 24.75
N ALA A 453 -5.67 29.71 24.50
CA ALA A 453 -5.08 28.87 25.54
C ALA A 453 -3.54 28.90 25.46
N PRO A 454 -2.82 28.85 26.60
CA PRO A 454 -1.37 29.05 26.67
C PRO A 454 -0.58 27.73 26.60
N ALA A 455 0.68 27.83 26.18
CA ALA A 455 1.67 26.74 26.24
C ALA A 455 2.45 26.77 27.58
N PRO A 456 2.78 25.62 28.18
CA PRO A 456 3.75 25.56 29.27
C PRO A 456 5.16 25.31 28.72
N SER A 457 6.09 26.15 29.16
CA SER A 457 7.54 26.02 28.98
C SER A 457 8.13 25.00 29.95
N TRP A 458 9.08 24.19 29.49
CA TRP A 458 10.03 23.49 30.35
C TRP A 458 11.46 23.90 29.96
N SER A 459 12.20 24.40 30.95
CA SER A 459 13.59 24.83 30.87
C SER A 459 14.50 23.76 31.45
N GLY A 460 15.55 23.42 30.71
CA GLY A 460 16.70 22.63 31.16
C GLY A 460 18.00 23.30 30.68
N PRO A 461 19.12 23.21 31.42
CA PRO A 461 20.16 24.22 31.41
C PRO A 461 21.17 24.09 30.26
N THR A 462 21.65 25.26 29.90
CA THR A 462 22.73 25.64 28.98
C THR A 462 24.07 24.93 29.19
N ALA A 463 24.76 24.62 28.09
CA ALA A 463 26.21 24.60 27.99
C ALA A 463 26.67 25.45 26.79
N THR A 464 27.65 26.29 27.05
CA THR A 464 28.22 27.39 26.25
C THR A 464 29.14 26.96 25.09
N SER A 465 28.86 27.50 23.88
CA SER A 465 29.72 28.18 22.85
C SER A 465 31.15 27.69 22.46
N PRO A 466 31.79 28.17 21.35
CA PRO A 466 31.30 28.99 20.22
C PRO A 466 31.79 28.57 18.80
N GLY A 467 31.12 29.12 17.76
CA GLY A 467 31.82 29.92 16.74
C GLY A 467 32.03 29.33 15.33
N SER A 468 31.26 29.80 14.35
CA SER A 468 31.77 30.46 13.14
C SER A 468 30.63 30.87 12.20
N ALA A 469 30.49 32.17 11.95
CA ALA A 469 29.63 32.72 10.90
C ALA A 469 30.23 32.43 9.50
N PRO A 470 29.41 32.50 8.43
CA PRO A 470 29.55 33.71 7.62
C PRO A 470 28.26 34.28 7.00
N ARG A 471 28.22 35.61 7.04
CA ARG A 471 27.80 36.58 6.01
C ARG A 471 26.63 36.22 5.08
N THR A 472 25.49 36.81 5.41
CA THR A 472 24.37 37.12 4.52
C THR A 472 24.75 38.17 3.47
N THR A 473 24.49 37.88 2.19
CA THR A 473 24.29 38.89 1.14
C THR A 473 22.84 38.82 0.70
N ALA A 474 22.18 39.98 0.70
CA ALA A 474 20.75 40.12 0.47
C ALA A 474 20.41 40.38 -1.01
N CYS A 475 19.23 39.87 -1.37
CA CYS A 475 18.23 40.37 -2.32
C CYS A 475 18.46 40.37 -3.84
N ALA A 476 17.55 39.68 -4.54
CA ALA A 476 16.96 40.09 -5.83
C ALA A 476 15.44 39.73 -5.86
N PRO A 477 14.59 40.43 -6.65
CA PRO A 477 13.14 40.60 -6.43
C PRO A 477 12.24 39.64 -7.24
N PRO A 478 10.89 39.64 -7.05
CA PRO A 478 10.02 38.57 -7.55
C PRO A 478 9.61 38.72 -9.03
N CYS A 479 9.54 37.58 -9.71
CA CYS A 479 9.12 37.40 -11.10
C CYS A 479 7.65 37.76 -11.33
N THR A 480 7.39 38.52 -12.40
CA THR A 480 6.09 38.68 -13.03
C THR A 480 5.96 37.71 -14.21
N ALA A 481 4.80 37.07 -14.32
CA ALA A 481 4.43 36.19 -15.42
C ALA A 481 4.03 37.00 -16.67
N GLY A 482 4.53 36.59 -17.84
CA GLY A 482 4.16 37.15 -19.14
C GLY A 482 4.23 36.08 -20.22
N SER A 483 3.10 35.84 -20.87
CA SER A 483 2.91 34.91 -21.99
C SER A 483 3.40 35.49 -23.33
N ALA A 484 4.12 34.71 -24.13
CA ALA A 484 4.16 34.84 -25.60
C ALA A 484 4.75 33.57 -26.26
N ARG A 485 4.09 33.06 -27.31
CA ARG A 485 4.63 32.18 -28.37
C ARG A 485 4.92 33.04 -29.63
N PRO A 486 5.45 32.50 -30.74
CA PRO A 486 6.81 31.98 -30.97
C PRO A 486 7.50 32.74 -32.13
N ALA A 487 8.82 32.61 -32.30
CA ALA A 487 9.52 33.09 -33.51
C ALA A 487 10.71 32.17 -33.86
N GLU A 488 11.07 32.20 -35.14
CA GLU A 488 11.74 31.19 -35.94
C GLU A 488 13.25 31.00 -35.68
N ALA A 489 13.73 29.84 -36.18
CA ALA A 489 15.14 29.50 -36.35
C ALA A 489 15.85 30.44 -37.35
N PRO A 490 17.21 30.43 -37.36
CA PRO A 490 17.84 29.71 -38.46
C PRO A 490 19.17 29.00 -38.12
N GLY A 491 19.54 28.04 -38.98
CA GLY A 491 20.92 27.91 -39.45
C GLY A 491 21.80 26.80 -38.89
N ARG A 492 21.96 25.73 -39.68
CA ARG A 492 22.95 24.65 -39.55
C ARG A 492 24.36 25.10 -39.93
N THR A 493 25.41 24.51 -39.35
CA THR A 493 26.39 23.58 -40.00
C THR A 493 27.56 23.19 -39.07
N PRO A 494 28.27 22.07 -39.32
CA PRO A 494 28.87 21.23 -38.28
C PRO A 494 30.40 21.37 -38.16
N GLY A 495 30.90 21.23 -36.92
CA GLY A 495 32.33 21.10 -36.62
C GLY A 495 32.63 19.71 -36.05
N THR A 496 33.37 18.93 -36.84
CA THR A 496 33.96 17.63 -36.52
C THR A 496 35.07 17.76 -35.47
N ALA A 497 34.98 16.99 -34.37
CA ALA A 497 36.12 16.70 -33.51
C ALA A 497 36.00 15.26 -32.96
N ALA A 498 36.90 14.38 -33.40
CA ALA A 498 37.02 13.00 -32.96
C ALA A 498 37.70 12.90 -31.57
N PRO A 499 37.36 11.88 -30.76
CA PRO A 499 37.93 11.71 -29.41
C PRO A 499 39.25 10.92 -29.43
N PRO A 500 40.14 11.10 -28.43
CA PRO A 500 41.34 10.27 -28.26
C PRO A 500 41.02 8.89 -27.64
N PRO A 501 41.88 7.87 -27.85
CA PRO A 501 41.52 6.46 -27.70
C PRO A 501 41.69 5.89 -26.28
N HIS A 502 40.87 4.88 -25.97
CA HIS A 502 40.94 4.03 -24.78
C HIS A 502 42.24 3.21 -24.70
N PRO A 503 42.77 2.95 -23.48
CA PRO A 503 43.79 1.92 -23.28
C PRO A 503 43.19 0.50 -23.25
N ARG A 504 43.90 -0.40 -23.93
CA ARG A 504 43.57 -1.81 -24.21
C ARG A 504 43.62 -2.69 -22.94
N ARG A 505 42.67 -3.63 -22.84
CA ARG A 505 42.76 -4.82 -21.95
C ARG A 505 43.75 -5.85 -22.53
N PRO A 506 44.49 -6.60 -21.68
CA PRO A 506 45.33 -7.72 -22.12
C PRO A 506 44.51 -9.02 -22.36
N PRO A 507 45.03 -9.96 -23.18
CA PRO A 507 44.32 -11.16 -23.65
C PRO A 507 44.29 -12.31 -22.62
N PRO A 508 43.42 -13.32 -22.80
CA PRO A 508 43.30 -14.46 -21.88
C PRO A 508 44.42 -15.48 -22.12
N ARG A 509 44.90 -16.13 -21.05
CA ARG A 509 45.77 -17.32 -21.14
C ARG A 509 44.93 -18.61 -21.11
N PRO A 510 45.38 -19.69 -21.79
CA PRO A 510 44.60 -20.90 -22.03
C PRO A 510 44.70 -21.89 -20.86
N GLY A 511 43.71 -22.78 -20.80
CA GLY A 511 43.47 -23.68 -19.67
C GLY A 511 44.39 -24.90 -19.56
N THR A 512 44.22 -25.59 -18.44
CA THR A 512 44.67 -26.97 -18.21
C THR A 512 43.59 -27.73 -17.45
N THR A 513 43.24 -28.86 -18.05
CA THR A 513 42.45 -30.00 -17.58
C THR A 513 43.03 -30.71 -16.36
N ALA A 514 42.17 -31.09 -15.42
CA ALA A 514 42.19 -32.32 -14.61
C ALA A 514 40.83 -32.34 -13.88
N GLY A 515 40.03 -33.39 -13.81
CA GLY A 515 40.34 -34.82 -13.80
C GLY A 515 39.55 -35.41 -12.63
N LEU A 516 38.67 -36.36 -12.92
CA LEU A 516 37.75 -37.03 -12.01
C LEU A 516 38.41 -37.57 -10.72
N ARG A 517 37.66 -37.61 -9.61
CA ARG A 517 37.21 -38.87 -8.97
C ARG A 517 36.34 -38.65 -7.73
N THR A 518 35.21 -39.35 -7.74
CA THR A 518 34.35 -39.74 -6.62
C THR A 518 35.03 -40.76 -5.70
N PRO A 519 34.45 -40.99 -4.50
CA PRO A 519 34.38 -42.34 -3.94
C PRO A 519 32.93 -42.82 -3.77
N HIS A 520 32.61 -43.91 -4.46
CA HIS A 520 31.67 -44.98 -4.07
C HIS A 520 32.12 -45.62 -2.73
N ALA A 521 31.37 -46.37 -1.92
CA ALA A 521 29.99 -46.88 -1.89
C ALA A 521 29.81 -47.70 -0.58
N ARG A 522 28.60 -48.26 -0.42
CA ARG A 522 28.18 -49.43 0.40
C ARG A 522 27.53 -49.07 1.76
N GLY A 523 26.33 -49.54 2.10
CA GLY A 523 25.44 -50.47 1.40
C GLY A 523 24.05 -50.55 2.04
N SER A 524 23.09 -51.08 1.27
CA SER A 524 21.91 -51.79 1.78
C SER A 524 22.26 -53.28 1.95
N PRO A 525 21.41 -54.10 2.64
CA PRO A 525 20.26 -54.67 1.94
C PRO A 525 18.98 -54.92 2.78
N ALA A 526 17.86 -55.02 2.03
CA ALA A 526 16.69 -55.91 2.24
C ALA A 526 15.74 -55.61 3.45
N THR A 527 14.40 -55.76 3.41
CA THR A 527 13.47 -56.45 2.51
C THR A 527 12.00 -56.14 2.89
N ALA A 528 11.09 -56.23 1.91
CA ALA A 528 9.65 -56.59 1.97
C ALA A 528 8.67 -55.58 2.64
N THR A 529 7.42 -55.36 2.22
CA THR A 529 6.49 -56.12 1.36
C THR A 529 5.32 -55.19 0.96
N THR A 530 4.88 -55.24 -0.29
CA THR A 530 3.57 -54.72 -0.76
C THR A 530 2.45 -55.70 -0.40
N PRO A 531 1.18 -55.25 -0.35
CA PRO A 531 0.18 -56.02 -1.08
C PRO A 531 -0.81 -55.18 -1.89
N SER A 532 -1.34 -55.89 -2.87
CA SER A 532 -2.20 -55.54 -3.99
C SER A 532 -3.69 -55.35 -3.66
N LEU A 533 -4.36 -54.63 -4.58
CA LEU A 533 -5.81 -54.46 -4.79
C LEU A 533 -6.65 -55.76 -4.73
N PRO A 534 -7.98 -55.61 -4.73
CA PRO A 534 -8.73 -56.21 -5.84
C PRO A 534 -9.73 -55.28 -6.52
N ARG A 535 -9.81 -55.42 -7.85
CA ARG A 535 -10.94 -55.04 -8.71
C ARG A 535 -12.14 -55.96 -8.43
N LYS A 536 -13.35 -55.42 -8.58
CA LYS A 536 -14.54 -56.18 -9.00
C LYS A 536 -15.15 -55.49 -10.22
N ASP A 537 -15.07 -56.16 -11.35
CA ASP A 537 -15.98 -55.98 -12.48
C ASP A 537 -17.27 -56.76 -12.20
N ASN A 538 -18.43 -56.21 -12.56
CA ASN A 538 -19.46 -57.01 -13.20
C ASN A 538 -20.36 -56.15 -14.11
N HIS A 539 -20.57 -56.68 -15.31
CA HIS A 539 -21.52 -56.30 -16.37
C HIS A 539 -22.96 -56.12 -15.86
N GLY A 540 -23.91 -55.43 -16.51
CA GLY A 540 -24.02 -54.88 -17.86
C GLY A 540 -25.52 -54.66 -18.20
N ARG A 541 -25.77 -54.13 -19.42
CA ARG A 541 -27.04 -53.87 -20.14
C ARG A 541 -27.60 -52.43 -20.00
N ASP A 542 -27.48 -51.62 -21.05
CA ASP A 542 -28.42 -51.45 -22.20
C ASP A 542 -29.73 -50.80 -21.73
N SER A 543 -30.25 -49.70 -22.29
CA SER A 543 -30.28 -49.22 -23.67
C SER A 543 -30.98 -47.84 -23.67
N GLY A 544 -30.89 -47.07 -24.76
CA GLY A 544 -31.87 -46.01 -25.03
C GLY A 544 -31.32 -44.68 -25.52
N ARG A 545 -30.98 -44.63 -26.82
CA ARG A 545 -30.89 -43.39 -27.60
C ARG A 545 -32.26 -42.70 -27.61
N HIS A 546 -32.32 -41.38 -27.47
CA HIS A 546 -33.15 -40.56 -28.37
C HIS A 546 -32.65 -39.12 -28.48
N ARG A 547 -32.62 -38.66 -29.72
CA ARG A 547 -32.25 -37.34 -30.24
C ARG A 547 -33.38 -36.33 -30.07
N CYS A 548 -32.97 -35.05 -30.08
CA CYS A 548 -33.67 -33.88 -30.65
C CYS A 548 -35.03 -33.48 -30.08
N HIS A 549 -35.12 -32.25 -29.54
CA HIS A 549 -35.73 -31.14 -30.29
C HIS A 549 -35.39 -29.77 -29.69
N ARG A 550 -34.98 -28.85 -30.57
CA ARG A 550 -35.04 -27.40 -30.38
C ARG A 550 -36.51 -26.99 -30.26
N HIS A 551 -36.84 -26.05 -29.37
CA HIS A 551 -37.76 -24.96 -29.69
C HIS A 551 -37.49 -23.73 -28.81
N ARG A 552 -37.33 -22.59 -29.49
CA ARG A 552 -37.43 -21.23 -28.96
C ARG A 552 -38.84 -20.98 -28.41
N CYS A 553 -38.96 -20.18 -27.36
CA CYS A 553 -39.92 -19.06 -27.26
C CYS A 553 -39.69 -18.24 -25.96
N ARG A 554 -39.40 -16.95 -26.13
CA ARG A 554 -39.67 -15.84 -25.18
C ARG A 554 -40.94 -15.12 -25.70
N PRO A 555 -41.51 -14.13 -24.99
CA PRO A 555 -41.86 -14.02 -23.57
C PRO A 555 -43.34 -13.56 -23.40
N HIS A 556 -43.89 -13.60 -22.19
CA HIS A 556 -45.11 -12.84 -21.88
C HIS A 556 -45.02 -12.19 -20.49
N ARG A 557 -45.07 -10.85 -20.47
CA ARG A 557 -45.59 -10.05 -19.34
C ARG A 557 -47.13 -10.10 -19.38
N PRO A 558 -47.79 -9.85 -18.23
CA PRO A 558 -48.56 -8.62 -18.17
C PRO A 558 -48.51 -7.85 -16.83
N ASP A 559 -48.78 -6.57 -17.02
CA ASP A 559 -49.26 -5.46 -16.19
C ASP A 559 -49.33 -5.42 -14.65
N ALA A 560 -49.10 -4.17 -14.23
CA ALA A 560 -49.40 -3.49 -12.98
C ALA A 560 -50.83 -3.65 -12.47
N ARG A 561 -50.98 -3.70 -11.14
CA ARG A 561 -51.70 -2.74 -10.28
C ARG A 561 -51.94 -3.36 -8.89
N ARG A 562 -51.21 -2.88 -7.88
CA ARG A 562 -51.73 -2.35 -6.60
C ARG A 562 -50.56 -1.90 -5.73
#